data_AF-A0A2P4YES9-F1
#
_entry.id   AF-A0A2P4YES9-F1
#
_cell.length_a   1.000
_cell.length_b   1.000
_cell.length_c   1.000
_cell.angle_alpha   90.00
_cell.angle_beta   90.00
_cell.angle_gamma   90.00
#
_symmetry.space_group_name_H-M   'P 1'
#
loop_
_entity.id
_entity.type
_entity.pdbx_description
1 polymer ?
#
loop_
_entity_poly.entity_id
_entity_poly.type
_entity_poly.pdbx_seq_one_letter_code
_entity_poly.pdbx_strand_id
1 'polypeptide(L)'
;MELVTSPQILILDEPTSGLDSSSAHSVVKLIKELASHDRIVVLSIHQPSSRSFLLLDKIMLLGKGQLLYSGAPADSKQYFHNLGFKCPEGDNVADFILDIASDTDNLPMIQSHQNNGDLEKAAQSQPEKYSPKTPLGSPTYDADSVPFMVGDAEPRSLGASIQSTIIEIRVLFARTAQNILRHRSLLIQHVVLSLVLALFGGLIFNNVSDNLAGFQNRMGAFYFILTFFGFASMSSMDLFIGERPIFLRETGAMYYGTFSYFLAKTTLDSLLLRVLPASLFACIFYWIMGLQATADRFLLFLLTLVLFNVAAGSICLLVGVLSKRVGSANLAATSVLLIMLLFGGFLLNSETMPGSVSWLKHLSIFGYAFEILMTNELEGIVLSFNAPGYPAVPVYGEVYLQTLGMDYTDRYYDVAALALIAIVLQLVAFLFLSLQTSSHHTMTEHGKGDATRKEEGYEACNSGRIQK
;
A
#
# COMPACT_ATOMS: atom_id res chain seq x y z
N MET A 1 -3.36 3.12 -18.56
CA MET A 1 -2.28 2.13 -18.34
C MET A 1 -2.56 0.87 -19.15
N GLU A 2 -3.75 0.29 -19.02
CA GLU A 2 -4.14 -0.96 -19.70
C GLU A 2 -3.99 -0.97 -21.24
N LEU A 3 -4.09 0.17 -21.93
CA LEU A 3 -3.86 0.22 -23.38
C LEU A 3 -2.38 0.23 -23.79
N VAL A 4 -1.47 0.61 -22.89
CA VAL A 4 -0.03 0.71 -23.18
C VAL A 4 0.58 -0.67 -23.42
N THR A 5 0.06 -1.69 -22.74
CA THR A 5 0.46 -3.10 -22.92
C THR A 5 -0.09 -3.72 -24.21
N SER A 6 -0.91 -2.97 -24.97
CA SER A 6 -1.56 -3.43 -26.20
C SER A 6 -2.23 -4.81 -26.07
N PRO A 7 -3.14 -5.02 -25.09
CA PRO A 7 -3.76 -6.32 -24.86
C PRO A 7 -4.69 -6.73 -26.02
N GLN A 8 -4.70 -8.01 -26.37
CA GLN A 8 -5.62 -8.55 -27.38
C GLN A 8 -7.07 -8.63 -26.88
N ILE A 9 -7.24 -8.80 -25.56
CA ILE A 9 -8.55 -8.82 -24.89
C ILE A 9 -8.57 -7.70 -23.86
N LEU A 10 -9.56 -6.82 -23.95
CA LEU A 10 -9.76 -5.70 -23.04
C LEU A 10 -11.10 -5.87 -22.33
N ILE A 11 -11.08 -5.87 -21.00
CA ILE A 11 -12.29 -5.94 -20.16
C ILE A 11 -12.44 -4.60 -19.44
N LEU A 12 -13.58 -3.94 -19.62
CA LEU A 12 -13.86 -2.61 -19.08
C LEU A 12 -15.09 -2.69 -18.18
N ASP A 13 -14.91 -2.39 -16.90
CA ASP A 13 -16.03 -2.31 -15.97
C ASP A 13 -16.58 -0.88 -15.92
N GLU A 14 -17.83 -0.72 -16.33
CA GLU A 14 -18.59 0.53 -16.36
C GLU A 14 -17.82 1.78 -16.87
N PRO A 15 -17.19 1.75 -18.06
CA PRO A 15 -16.29 2.81 -18.52
C PRO A 15 -16.99 4.16 -18.79
N THR A 16 -18.32 4.18 -18.81
CA THR A 16 -19.14 5.39 -19.01
C THR A 16 -19.72 5.96 -17.72
N SER A 17 -19.51 5.30 -16.57
CA SER A 17 -20.07 5.74 -15.28
C SER A 17 -19.45 7.07 -14.83
N GLY A 18 -20.29 7.99 -14.36
CA GLY A 18 -19.87 9.33 -13.93
C GLY A 18 -19.53 10.32 -15.05
N LEU A 19 -19.71 9.94 -16.32
CA LEU A 19 -19.54 10.84 -17.47
C LEU A 19 -20.87 11.46 -17.90
N ASP A 20 -20.80 12.67 -18.46
CA ASP A 20 -21.93 13.25 -19.19
C ASP A 20 -22.20 12.47 -20.49
N SER A 21 -23.41 12.61 -21.04
CA SER A 21 -23.87 11.83 -22.20
C SER A 21 -22.98 12.00 -23.44
N SER A 22 -22.36 13.17 -23.64
CA SER A 22 -21.50 13.44 -24.80
C SER A 22 -20.11 12.81 -24.65
N SER A 23 -19.53 12.89 -23.44
CA SER A 23 -18.26 12.24 -23.12
C SER A 23 -18.40 10.72 -23.14
N ALA A 24 -19.48 10.18 -22.55
CA ALA A 24 -19.77 8.75 -22.58
C ALA A 24 -19.86 8.22 -24.01
N HIS A 25 -20.54 8.95 -24.91
CA HIS A 25 -20.61 8.57 -26.32
C HIS A 25 -19.24 8.56 -27.00
N SER A 26 -18.40 9.56 -26.70
CA SER A 26 -17.03 9.64 -27.25
C SER A 26 -16.16 8.48 -26.78
N VAL A 27 -16.30 8.06 -25.51
CA VAL A 27 -15.61 6.88 -24.96
C VAL A 27 -16.04 5.60 -25.67
N VAL A 28 -17.35 5.38 -25.83
CA VAL A 28 -17.87 4.20 -26.55
C VAL A 28 -17.39 4.17 -28.00
N LYS A 29 -17.34 5.33 -28.68
CA LYS A 29 -16.80 5.43 -30.04
C LYS A 29 -15.31 5.06 -30.11
N LEU A 30 -14.51 5.52 -29.15
CA LEU A 30 -13.09 5.16 -29.07
C LEU A 30 -12.91 3.66 -28.80
N ILE A 31 -13.74 3.07 -27.92
CA ILE A 31 -13.75 1.63 -27.66
C ILE A 31 -14.08 0.85 -28.94
N LYS A 32 -15.06 1.32 -29.72
CA LYS A 32 -15.41 0.72 -31.01
C LYS A 32 -14.24 0.77 -32.00
N GLU A 33 -13.53 1.89 -32.05
CA GLU A 33 -12.34 2.05 -32.87
C GLU A 33 -11.22 1.11 -32.41
N LEU A 34 -11.02 0.94 -31.11
CA LEU A 34 -10.06 -0.03 -30.57
C LEU A 34 -10.42 -1.48 -30.95
N ALA A 35 -11.70 -1.85 -30.87
CA ALA A 35 -12.17 -3.16 -31.29
C ALA A 35 -11.94 -3.43 -32.78
N SER A 36 -12.01 -2.38 -33.62
CA SER A 36 -11.75 -2.49 -35.07
C SER A 36 -10.28 -2.79 -35.43
N HIS A 37 -9.35 -2.69 -34.48
CA HIS A 37 -7.93 -2.99 -34.65
C HIS A 37 -7.57 -4.38 -34.09
N ASP A 38 -8.33 -5.42 -34.47
CA ASP A 38 -8.12 -6.83 -34.06
C ASP A 38 -8.05 -7.03 -32.53
N ARG A 39 -8.94 -6.37 -31.79
CA ARG A 39 -9.05 -6.52 -30.32
C ARG A 39 -10.46 -6.97 -29.94
N ILE A 40 -10.52 -7.88 -28.97
CA ILE A 40 -11.78 -8.24 -28.32
C ILE A 40 -11.99 -7.27 -27.17
N VAL A 41 -13.11 -6.55 -27.16
CA VAL A 41 -13.47 -5.68 -26.04
C VAL A 41 -14.77 -6.15 -25.41
N VAL A 42 -14.74 -6.40 -24.11
CA VAL A 42 -15.90 -6.72 -23.29
C VAL A 42 -16.11 -5.57 -22.33
N LEU A 43 -17.33 -5.03 -22.25
CA LEU A 43 -17.64 -3.97 -21.31
C LEU A 43 -19.02 -4.12 -20.67
N SER A 44 -19.16 -3.67 -19.42
CA SER A 44 -20.44 -3.46 -18.75
C SER A 44 -20.87 -2.00 -18.93
N ILE A 45 -22.15 -1.74 -19.23
CA ILE A 45 -22.71 -0.38 -19.30
C ILE A 45 -24.02 -0.35 -18.52
N HIS A 46 -24.11 0.53 -17.53
CA HIS A 46 -25.28 0.61 -16.64
C HIS A 46 -26.53 1.15 -17.36
N GLN A 47 -26.41 2.18 -18.20
CA GLN A 47 -27.53 2.78 -18.95
C GLN A 47 -27.00 3.48 -20.23
N PRO A 48 -26.90 2.78 -21.38
CA PRO A 48 -26.34 3.38 -22.57
C PRO A 48 -27.37 4.28 -23.27
N SER A 49 -26.94 5.45 -23.72
CA SER A 49 -27.75 6.27 -24.62
C SER A 49 -28.05 5.50 -25.92
N SER A 50 -29.17 5.81 -26.57
CA SER A 50 -29.58 5.13 -27.82
C SER A 50 -28.48 5.15 -28.88
N ARG A 51 -27.72 6.26 -28.95
CA ARG A 51 -26.61 6.42 -29.88
C ARG A 51 -25.42 5.51 -29.54
N SER A 52 -25.11 5.31 -28.26
CA SER A 52 -24.05 4.42 -27.82
C SER A 52 -24.45 2.95 -27.91
N PHE A 53 -25.72 2.62 -27.62
CA PHE A 53 -26.26 1.28 -27.73
C PHE A 53 -26.13 0.70 -29.14
N LEU A 54 -26.44 1.50 -30.16
CA LEU A 54 -26.35 1.09 -31.57
C LEU A 54 -24.91 0.99 -32.11
N LEU A 55 -23.89 1.45 -31.36
CA LEU A 55 -22.49 1.29 -31.76
C LEU A 55 -21.93 -0.10 -31.41
N LEU A 56 -22.57 -0.82 -30.49
CA LEU A 56 -22.11 -2.12 -30.01
C LEU A 56 -22.27 -3.20 -31.09
N ASP A 57 -21.30 -4.10 -31.22
CA ASP A 57 -21.39 -5.23 -32.16
C ASP A 57 -22.36 -6.31 -31.65
N LYS A 58 -22.26 -6.61 -30.35
CA LYS A 58 -23.04 -7.63 -29.66
C LYS A 58 -23.36 -7.15 -28.26
N ILE A 59 -24.57 -7.44 -27.78
CA ILE A 59 -25.00 -7.19 -26.42
C ILE A 59 -25.32 -8.51 -25.72
N MET A 60 -25.05 -8.55 -24.41
CA MET A 60 -25.46 -9.61 -23.51
C MET A 60 -26.28 -8.96 -22.39
N LEU A 61 -27.55 -9.31 -22.29
CA LEU A 61 -28.44 -8.83 -21.24
C LEU A 61 -28.52 -9.88 -20.14
N LEU A 62 -28.15 -9.50 -18.93
CA LEU A 62 -28.21 -10.35 -17.74
C LEU A 62 -29.30 -9.83 -16.78
N GLY A 63 -30.14 -10.73 -16.28
CA GLY A 63 -31.10 -10.46 -15.21
C GLY A 63 -30.94 -11.48 -14.09
N LYS A 64 -30.70 -11.03 -12.85
CA LYS A 64 -30.44 -11.89 -11.67
C LYS A 64 -29.40 -13.01 -11.91
N GLY A 65 -28.36 -12.73 -12.68
CA GLY A 65 -27.29 -13.68 -13.01
C GLY A 65 -27.63 -14.66 -14.14
N GLN A 66 -28.77 -14.49 -14.82
CA GLN A 66 -29.22 -15.34 -15.92
C GLN A 66 -29.20 -14.56 -17.25
N LEU A 67 -28.87 -15.25 -18.34
CA LEU A 67 -28.80 -14.65 -19.68
C LEU A 67 -30.20 -14.50 -20.29
N LEU A 68 -30.64 -13.27 -20.51
CA LEU A 68 -31.96 -12.95 -21.08
C LEU A 68 -31.92 -12.73 -22.59
N TYR A 69 -30.80 -12.20 -23.10
CA TYR A 69 -30.59 -11.96 -24.52
C TYR A 69 -29.09 -11.95 -24.84
N SER A 70 -28.73 -12.50 -26.01
CA SER A 70 -27.38 -12.39 -26.58
C SER A 70 -27.48 -12.24 -28.09
N GLY A 71 -27.03 -11.13 -28.64
CA GLY A 71 -27.16 -10.86 -30.07
C GLY A 71 -26.83 -9.42 -30.45
N ALA A 72 -27.11 -9.04 -31.69
CA ALA A 72 -26.90 -7.67 -32.16
C ALA A 72 -27.90 -6.71 -31.48
N PRO A 73 -27.52 -5.44 -31.23
CA PRO A 73 -28.45 -4.45 -30.67
C PRO A 73 -29.69 -4.20 -31.53
N ALA A 74 -29.57 -4.29 -32.86
CA ALA A 74 -30.65 -4.02 -33.79
C ALA A 74 -31.80 -5.03 -33.68
N ASP A 75 -31.49 -6.30 -33.40
CA ASP A 75 -32.48 -7.37 -33.33
C ASP A 75 -33.19 -7.45 -31.98
N SER A 76 -32.62 -6.80 -30.95
CA SER A 76 -33.13 -6.86 -29.57
C SER A 76 -34.58 -6.41 -29.45
N LYS A 77 -34.97 -5.32 -30.13
CA LYS A 77 -36.34 -4.79 -30.11
C LYS A 77 -37.35 -5.82 -30.63
N GLN A 78 -37.02 -6.53 -31.71
CA GLN A 78 -37.91 -7.53 -32.30
C GLN A 78 -38.02 -8.77 -31.42
N TYR A 79 -36.91 -9.19 -30.82
CA TYR A 79 -36.88 -10.32 -29.88
C TYR A 79 -37.85 -10.11 -28.71
N PHE A 80 -37.77 -8.96 -28.02
CA PHE A 80 -38.68 -8.66 -26.91
C PHE A 80 -40.13 -8.42 -27.36
N HIS A 81 -40.33 -7.90 -28.58
CA HIS A 81 -41.67 -7.79 -29.15
C HIS A 81 -42.33 -9.16 -29.40
N ASN A 82 -41.56 -10.15 -29.87
CA ASN A 82 -42.06 -11.51 -30.08
C ASN A 82 -42.41 -12.21 -28.76
N LEU A 83 -41.78 -11.81 -27.66
CA LEU A 83 -42.09 -12.28 -26.30
C LEU A 83 -43.31 -11.57 -25.67
N GLY A 84 -43.95 -10.63 -26.39
CA GLY A 84 -45.15 -9.92 -25.94
C GLY A 84 -44.89 -8.57 -25.29
N PHE A 85 -43.64 -8.12 -25.19
CA PHE A 85 -43.31 -6.81 -24.64
C PHE A 85 -43.38 -5.70 -25.70
N LYS A 86 -44.11 -4.62 -25.44
CA LYS A 86 -44.21 -3.48 -26.36
C LYS A 86 -43.36 -2.32 -25.88
N CYS A 87 -42.32 -1.98 -26.64
CA CYS A 87 -41.55 -0.76 -26.45
C CYS A 87 -42.38 0.45 -26.91
N PRO A 88 -42.58 1.48 -26.07
CA PRO A 88 -43.24 2.72 -26.48
C PRO A 88 -42.51 3.41 -27.64
N GLU A 89 -43.25 4.18 -28.45
CA GLU A 89 -42.68 4.93 -29.57
C GLU A 89 -41.82 6.10 -29.06
N GLY A 90 -40.57 6.18 -29.53
CA GLY A 90 -39.63 7.24 -29.15
C GLY A 90 -38.74 6.91 -27.95
N ASP A 91 -39.03 5.83 -27.22
CA ASP A 91 -38.23 5.40 -26.09
C ASP A 91 -36.92 4.74 -26.50
N ASN A 92 -35.93 4.85 -25.62
CA ASN A 92 -34.63 4.21 -25.77
C ASN A 92 -34.78 2.70 -25.58
N VAL A 93 -34.49 1.93 -26.64
CA VAL A 93 -34.55 0.46 -26.61
C VAL A 93 -33.68 -0.12 -25.49
N ALA A 94 -32.53 0.51 -25.19
CA ALA A 94 -31.65 0.06 -24.12
C ALA A 94 -32.30 0.18 -22.74
N ASP A 95 -33.01 1.28 -22.46
CA ASP A 95 -33.68 1.49 -21.19
C ASP A 95 -34.86 0.52 -21.07
N PHE A 96 -35.64 0.35 -22.15
CA PHE A 96 -36.72 -0.61 -22.22
C PHE A 96 -36.29 -2.06 -21.89
N ILE A 97 -35.20 -2.55 -22.48
CA ILE A 97 -34.74 -3.92 -22.18
C ILE A 97 -34.16 -4.07 -20.78
N LEU A 98 -33.59 -2.99 -20.20
CA LEU A 98 -33.12 -2.98 -18.82
C LEU A 98 -34.29 -2.98 -17.83
N ASP A 99 -35.38 -2.27 -18.12
CA ASP A 99 -36.60 -2.29 -17.31
C ASP A 99 -37.21 -3.71 -17.27
N ILE A 100 -37.27 -4.39 -18.42
CA ILE A 100 -37.72 -5.80 -18.50
C ILE A 100 -36.81 -6.71 -17.66
N ALA A 101 -35.48 -6.51 -17.75
CA ALA A 101 -34.50 -7.33 -17.02
C ALA A 101 -34.52 -7.08 -15.50
N SER A 102 -34.98 -5.91 -15.07
CA SER A 102 -35.06 -5.50 -13.67
C SER A 102 -36.30 -6.06 -12.97
N ASP A 103 -37.38 -6.28 -13.72
CA ASP A 103 -38.63 -6.82 -13.19
C ASP A 103 -38.59 -8.35 -13.06
N THR A 104 -38.79 -8.82 -11.84
CA THR A 104 -38.68 -10.23 -11.47
C THR A 104 -39.77 -11.11 -12.03
N ASP A 105 -40.93 -10.55 -12.34
CA ASP A 105 -42.08 -11.32 -12.79
C ASP A 105 -41.93 -11.71 -14.28
N ASN A 106 -41.06 -10.99 -15.01
CA ASN A 106 -40.77 -11.22 -16.42
C ASN A 106 -39.74 -12.34 -16.66
N LEU A 107 -38.87 -12.61 -15.68
CA LEU A 107 -37.76 -13.59 -15.80
C LEU A 107 -38.24 -15.03 -16.12
N PRO A 108 -39.26 -15.60 -15.43
CA PRO A 108 -39.73 -16.96 -15.70
C PRO A 108 -40.37 -17.10 -17.09
N MET A 109 -41.03 -16.03 -17.56
CA MET A 109 -41.68 -16.01 -18.87
C MET A 109 -40.64 -16.06 -19.99
N ILE A 110 -39.60 -15.21 -19.92
CA ILE A 110 -38.51 -15.19 -20.90
C ILE A 110 -37.78 -16.53 -20.94
N GLN A 111 -37.56 -17.17 -19.78
CA GLN A 111 -36.93 -18.48 -19.69
C GLN A 111 -37.79 -19.62 -20.27
N SER A 112 -39.09 -19.60 -20.03
CA SER A 112 -39.99 -20.62 -20.57
C SER A 112 -40.04 -20.59 -22.10
N HIS A 113 -39.90 -19.40 -22.70
CA HIS A 113 -39.79 -19.23 -24.15
C HIS A 113 -38.42 -19.66 -24.69
N GLN A 114 -37.33 -19.36 -23.98
CA GLN A 114 -35.98 -19.82 -24.34
C GLN A 114 -35.80 -21.34 -24.24
N ASN A 115 -36.47 -22.00 -23.29
CA ASN A 115 -36.46 -23.47 -23.16
C ASN A 115 -37.37 -24.17 -24.19
N ASN A 116 -38.44 -23.53 -24.66
CA ASN A 116 -39.35 -24.08 -25.67
C ASN A 116 -38.94 -23.74 -27.12
N GLY A 117 -38.03 -22.81 -27.31
CA GLY A 117 -37.53 -22.38 -28.61
C GLY A 117 -36.10 -21.87 -28.51
N ASP A 118 -35.20 -22.59 -29.17
CA ASP A 118 -33.97 -22.05 -29.75
C ASP A 118 -32.67 -22.03 -28.92
N LEU A 119 -32.60 -22.48 -27.67
CA LEU A 119 -31.27 -22.64 -27.02
C LEU A 119 -30.50 -23.89 -27.48
N GLU A 120 -31.16 -25.01 -27.77
CA GLU A 120 -30.51 -26.15 -28.43
C GLU A 120 -30.08 -25.77 -29.85
N LYS A 121 -30.82 -24.88 -30.53
CA LYS A 121 -30.48 -24.41 -31.88
C LYS A 121 -29.51 -23.23 -31.91
N ALA A 122 -29.36 -22.42 -30.86
CA ALA A 122 -28.36 -21.35 -30.77
C ALA A 122 -27.00 -21.87 -30.25
N ALA A 123 -27.01 -22.94 -29.46
CA ALA A 123 -25.80 -23.67 -29.09
C ALA A 123 -25.33 -24.63 -30.21
N GLN A 124 -26.25 -25.15 -31.06
CA GLN A 124 -25.94 -26.00 -32.22
C GLN A 124 -25.95 -25.29 -33.58
N SER A 125 -26.42 -24.03 -33.66
CA SER A 125 -26.19 -23.21 -34.86
C SER A 125 -24.69 -23.00 -34.92
N GLN A 126 -24.08 -23.57 -35.96
CA GLN A 126 -22.71 -23.30 -36.36
C GLN A 126 -22.41 -21.82 -36.09
N PRO A 127 -21.24 -21.49 -35.53
CA PRO A 127 -20.86 -20.09 -35.38
C PRO A 127 -21.12 -19.43 -36.72
N GLU A 128 -22.03 -18.44 -36.76
CA GLU A 128 -22.13 -17.58 -37.92
C GLU A 128 -20.70 -17.27 -38.31
N LYS A 129 -20.33 -17.55 -39.56
CA LYS A 129 -19.00 -17.26 -40.08
C LYS A 129 -18.77 -15.76 -39.90
N TYR A 130 -18.28 -15.39 -38.74
CA TYR A 130 -17.47 -14.22 -38.55
C TYR A 130 -16.22 -14.56 -39.36
N SER A 131 -16.27 -14.21 -40.64
CA SER A 131 -15.06 -14.04 -41.41
C SER A 131 -14.49 -12.74 -40.86
N PRO A 132 -13.45 -12.76 -39.99
CA PRO A 132 -12.60 -11.60 -39.96
C PRO A 132 -12.23 -11.35 -41.42
N LYS A 133 -12.29 -10.09 -41.87
CA LYS A 133 -11.54 -9.72 -43.07
C LYS A 133 -10.08 -9.81 -42.69
N THR A 134 -9.56 -11.03 -42.55
CA THR A 134 -8.14 -11.27 -42.34
C THR A 134 -7.42 -10.83 -43.60
N PRO A 135 -6.31 -10.08 -43.48
CA PRO A 135 -5.39 -9.90 -44.58
C PRO A 135 -4.97 -11.28 -45.10
N LEU A 136 -4.83 -11.37 -46.42
CA LEU A 136 -4.38 -12.55 -47.16
C LEU A 136 -3.18 -13.22 -46.44
N GLY A 137 -3.39 -14.36 -45.75
CA GLY A 137 -2.30 -15.15 -45.16
C GLY A 137 -2.50 -15.87 -43.81
N SER A 138 -3.66 -15.85 -43.15
CA SER A 138 -3.84 -16.59 -41.88
C SER A 138 -4.34 -18.04 -42.08
N PRO A 139 -3.82 -19.03 -41.33
CA PRO A 139 -4.21 -20.44 -41.46
C PRO A 139 -5.65 -20.68 -40.99
N THR A 140 -6.31 -21.62 -41.66
CA THR A 140 -7.68 -22.10 -41.40
C THR A 140 -7.82 -22.66 -39.98
N TYR A 141 -8.88 -22.27 -39.27
CA TYR A 141 -9.21 -22.76 -37.92
C TYR A 141 -9.75 -24.20 -38.02
N ASP A 142 -9.01 -25.19 -37.53
CA ASP A 142 -9.47 -26.57 -37.31
C ASP A 142 -9.99 -26.72 -35.88
N ALA A 143 -11.17 -27.33 -35.72
CA ALA A 143 -11.84 -27.52 -34.42
C ALA A 143 -11.08 -28.46 -33.46
N ASP A 144 -10.09 -29.21 -33.95
CA ASP A 144 -9.20 -30.05 -33.15
C ASP A 144 -7.92 -29.32 -32.69
N SER A 145 -7.79 -28.02 -33.00
CA SER A 145 -6.66 -27.22 -32.51
C SER A 145 -6.84 -26.88 -31.03
N VAL A 146 -5.81 -27.23 -30.25
CA VAL A 146 -5.63 -27.00 -28.82
C VAL A 146 -6.20 -25.63 -28.41
N PRO A 147 -7.04 -25.53 -27.35
CA PRO A 147 -7.62 -24.26 -26.92
C PRO A 147 -6.50 -23.26 -26.74
N PHE A 148 -6.60 -22.11 -27.43
CA PHE A 148 -5.69 -20.95 -27.42
C PHE A 148 -4.64 -21.07 -26.31
N MET A 149 -3.57 -21.83 -26.57
CA MET A 149 -2.46 -21.86 -25.66
C MET A 149 -1.83 -20.48 -25.80
N VAL A 150 -1.99 -19.68 -24.75
CA VAL A 150 -1.09 -18.57 -24.45
C VAL A 150 0.30 -19.13 -24.70
N GLY A 151 0.91 -18.72 -25.81
CA GLY A 151 2.10 -19.39 -26.36
C GLY A 151 3.10 -19.66 -25.24
N ASP A 152 3.65 -20.87 -25.25
CA ASP A 152 4.62 -21.37 -24.28
C ASP A 152 5.46 -20.23 -23.72
N ALA A 153 5.13 -19.80 -22.50
CA ALA A 153 5.97 -18.89 -21.77
C ALA A 153 7.22 -19.69 -21.41
N GLU A 154 8.19 -19.72 -22.34
CA GLU A 154 9.56 -20.18 -22.12
C GLU A 154 9.95 -19.80 -20.69
N PRO A 155 10.30 -20.77 -19.81
CA PRO A 155 10.59 -20.48 -18.42
C PRO A 155 11.70 -19.43 -18.39
N ARG A 156 11.32 -18.20 -17.98
CA ARG A 156 12.22 -17.05 -18.00
C ARG A 156 13.50 -17.42 -17.26
N SER A 157 14.63 -17.36 -17.95
CA SER A 157 15.92 -17.60 -17.32
C SER A 157 16.08 -16.68 -16.11
N LEU A 158 16.71 -17.19 -15.05
CA LEU A 158 16.93 -16.44 -13.80
C LEU A 158 17.57 -15.05 -14.05
N GLY A 159 18.42 -14.96 -15.08
CA GLY A 159 19.03 -13.70 -15.53
C GLY A 159 18.05 -12.69 -16.14
N ALA A 160 17.06 -13.14 -16.92
CA ALA A 160 16.01 -12.26 -17.46
C ALA A 160 15.06 -11.76 -16.37
N SER A 161 14.81 -12.57 -15.33
CA SER A 161 14.02 -12.16 -14.16
C SER A 161 14.71 -11.09 -13.32
N ILE A 162 16.03 -11.22 -13.06
CA ILE A 162 16.81 -10.25 -12.29
C ILE A 162 16.93 -8.90 -13.03
N GLN A 163 17.14 -8.92 -14.35
CA GLN A 163 17.17 -7.69 -15.16
C GLN A 163 15.83 -6.95 -15.13
N SER A 164 14.70 -7.67 -15.13
CA SER A 164 13.37 -7.08 -14.95
C SER A 164 13.22 -6.38 -13.60
N THR A 165 13.64 -7.03 -12.50
CA THR A 165 13.52 -6.47 -11.14
C THR A 165 14.36 -5.19 -10.96
N ILE A 166 15.55 -5.11 -11.55
CA ILE A 166 16.38 -3.89 -11.48
C ILE A 166 15.70 -2.73 -12.20
N ILE A 167 15.08 -2.98 -13.36
CA ILE A 167 14.35 -1.95 -14.10
C ILE A 167 13.14 -1.49 -13.30
N GLU A 168 12.36 -2.43 -12.73
CA GLU A 168 11.23 -2.13 -11.85
C GLU A 168 11.66 -1.23 -10.69
N ILE A 169 12.71 -1.63 -9.96
CA ILE A 169 13.26 -0.86 -8.84
C ILE A 169 13.65 0.53 -9.31
N ARG A 170 14.42 0.66 -10.40
CA ARG A 170 14.87 1.96 -10.91
C ARG A 170 13.70 2.89 -11.26
N VAL A 171 12.69 2.37 -11.94
CA VAL A 171 11.49 3.14 -12.32
C VAL A 171 10.70 3.55 -11.07
N LEU A 172 10.50 2.63 -10.12
CA LEU A 172 9.78 2.90 -8.88
C LEU A 172 10.52 3.90 -7.99
N PHE A 173 11.84 3.81 -7.88
CA PHE A 173 12.66 4.81 -7.20
C PHE A 173 12.52 6.18 -7.86
N ALA A 174 12.66 6.27 -9.19
CA ALA A 174 12.52 7.54 -9.90
C ALA A 174 11.12 8.14 -9.72
N ARG A 175 10.06 7.32 -9.84
CA ARG A 175 8.67 7.72 -9.63
C ARG A 175 8.43 8.22 -8.21
N THR A 176 8.89 7.47 -7.21
CA THR A 176 8.69 7.80 -5.80
C THR A 176 9.46 9.05 -5.40
N ALA A 177 10.70 9.21 -5.88
CA ALA A 177 11.49 10.41 -5.67
C ALA A 177 10.83 11.64 -6.31
N GLN A 178 10.34 11.51 -7.55
CA GLN A 178 9.58 12.58 -8.19
C GLN A 178 8.29 12.93 -7.44
N ASN A 179 7.57 11.94 -6.91
CA ASN A 179 6.36 12.19 -6.14
C ASN A 179 6.66 13.02 -4.89
N ILE A 180 7.67 12.63 -4.11
CA ILE A 180 8.10 13.36 -2.91
C ILE A 180 8.61 14.75 -3.26
N LEU A 181 9.41 14.88 -4.32
CA LEU A 181 9.98 16.16 -4.75
C LEU A 181 8.98 17.10 -5.42
N ARG A 182 7.84 16.60 -5.92
CA ARG A 182 6.75 17.45 -6.46
C ARG A 182 5.77 17.84 -5.35
N HIS A 183 5.42 16.91 -4.47
CA HIS A 183 4.56 17.15 -3.32
C HIS A 183 5.38 17.42 -2.06
N ARG A 184 6.10 18.56 -2.06
CA ARG A 184 7.11 18.89 -1.04
C ARG A 184 6.56 19.27 0.33
N SER A 185 5.24 19.37 0.51
CA SER A 185 4.65 19.91 1.74
C SER A 185 5.15 19.15 2.98
N LEU A 186 5.10 17.83 2.95
CA LEU A 186 5.52 16.99 4.08
C LEU A 186 7.04 17.04 4.30
N LEU A 187 7.84 17.01 3.24
CA LEU A 187 9.30 17.17 3.32
C LEU A 187 9.70 18.52 3.91
N ILE A 188 9.08 19.61 3.45
CA ILE A 188 9.32 20.97 3.94
C ILE A 188 8.94 21.05 5.42
N GLN A 189 7.79 20.50 5.81
CA GLN A 189 7.36 20.49 7.22
C GLN A 189 8.38 19.79 8.12
N HIS A 190 8.88 18.61 7.74
CA HIS A 190 9.89 17.90 8.52
C HIS A 190 11.21 18.67 8.62
N VAL A 191 11.70 19.23 7.52
CA VAL A 191 12.93 20.02 7.52
C VAL A 191 12.77 21.28 8.36
N VAL A 192 11.72 22.09 8.12
CA VAL A 192 11.47 23.32 8.87
C VAL A 192 11.30 23.04 10.36
N LEU A 193 10.49 22.03 10.71
CA LEU A 193 10.25 21.68 12.10
C LEU A 193 11.52 21.20 12.79
N SER A 194 12.37 20.42 12.11
CA SER A 194 13.67 19.99 12.65
C SER A 194 14.62 21.18 12.88
N LEU A 195 14.67 22.15 11.97
CA LEU A 195 15.51 23.35 12.11
C LEU A 195 15.01 24.25 13.25
N VAL A 196 13.70 24.49 13.31
CA VAL A 196 13.08 25.28 14.38
C VAL A 196 13.34 24.64 15.74
N LEU A 197 13.15 23.32 15.85
CA LEU A 197 13.39 22.60 17.11
C LEU A 197 14.87 22.60 17.49
N ALA A 198 15.78 22.45 16.53
CA ALA A 198 17.22 22.48 16.79
C ALA A 198 17.67 23.84 17.33
N LEU A 199 17.19 24.92 16.71
CA LEU A 199 17.50 26.28 17.16
C LEU A 199 16.82 26.58 18.50
N PHE A 200 15.52 26.34 18.63
CA PHE A 200 14.77 26.63 19.85
C PHE A 200 15.27 25.79 21.04
N GLY A 201 15.38 24.48 20.86
CA GLY A 201 15.91 23.56 21.87
C GLY A 201 17.36 23.87 22.20
N GLY A 202 18.20 24.11 21.19
CA GLY A 202 19.60 24.45 21.39
C GLY A 202 19.76 25.74 22.20
N LEU A 203 18.99 26.78 21.89
CA LEU A 203 19.03 28.06 22.60
C LEU A 203 18.55 27.95 24.06
N ILE A 204 17.54 27.12 24.33
CA ILE A 204 17.06 26.86 25.70
C ILE A 204 18.14 26.19 26.54
N PHE A 205 18.83 25.19 25.96
CA PHE A 205 19.87 24.43 26.64
C PHE A 205 21.29 24.91 26.30
N ASN A 206 21.43 26.18 25.90
CA ASN A 206 22.67 26.74 25.39
C ASN A 206 23.80 26.62 26.42
N ASN A 207 24.92 26.01 26.03
CA ASN A 207 26.10 25.76 26.87
C ASN A 207 25.72 25.22 28.27
N VAL A 208 25.22 23.99 28.28
CA VAL A 208 24.77 23.33 29.50
C VAL A 208 25.89 23.26 30.54
N SER A 209 25.61 23.71 31.76
CA SER A 209 26.60 23.76 32.84
C SER A 209 27.01 22.37 33.37
N ASP A 210 28.20 22.23 33.96
CA ASP A 210 28.70 20.97 34.53
C ASP A 210 28.36 20.83 36.01
N ASN A 211 27.07 20.90 36.35
CA ASN A 211 26.55 20.73 37.70
C ASN A 211 25.30 19.84 37.70
N LEU A 212 24.72 19.60 38.87
CA LEU A 212 23.51 18.78 39.01
C LEU A 212 22.33 19.27 38.13
N ALA A 213 22.13 20.59 38.02
CA ALA A 213 21.08 21.15 37.17
C ALA A 213 21.38 20.92 35.67
N GLY A 214 22.64 21.02 35.28
CA GLY A 214 23.07 20.72 33.92
C GLY A 214 22.97 19.24 33.55
N PHE A 215 23.21 18.32 34.49
CA PHE A 215 22.90 16.91 34.31
C PHE A 215 21.40 16.68 34.05
N GLN A 216 20.53 17.29 34.84
CA GLN A 216 19.08 17.24 34.62
C GLN A 216 18.68 17.83 33.26
N ASN A 217 19.31 18.94 32.85
CA ASN A 217 19.07 19.56 31.54
C ASN A 217 19.51 18.65 30.38
N ARG A 218 20.66 17.96 30.49
CA ARG A 218 21.13 16.96 29.51
C ARG A 218 20.11 15.83 29.33
N MET A 219 19.69 15.21 30.45
CA MET A 219 18.68 14.16 30.44
C MET A 219 17.37 14.63 29.80
N GLY A 220 16.84 15.76 30.27
CA GLY A 220 15.58 16.31 29.78
C GLY A 220 15.63 16.65 28.29
N ALA A 221 16.73 17.21 27.81
CA ALA A 221 16.93 17.53 26.40
C ALA A 221 16.95 16.28 25.53
N PHE A 222 17.76 15.27 25.87
CA PHE A 222 17.83 14.02 25.09
C PHE A 222 16.49 13.32 25.03
N TYR A 223 15.79 13.22 26.17
CA TYR A 223 14.49 12.60 26.23
C TYR A 223 13.44 13.35 25.40
N PHE A 224 13.45 14.69 25.44
CA PHE A 224 12.57 15.54 24.64
C PHE A 224 12.80 15.36 23.13
N ILE A 225 14.06 15.30 22.70
CA ILE A 225 14.42 15.14 21.27
C ILE A 225 13.95 13.78 20.75
N LEU A 226 14.20 12.70 21.51
CA LEU A 226 13.73 11.37 21.16
C LEU A 226 12.19 11.33 21.10
N THR A 227 11.51 11.92 22.09
CA THR A 227 10.05 12.02 22.11
C THR A 227 9.53 12.70 20.85
N PHE A 228 10.06 13.87 20.53
CA PHE A 228 9.65 14.65 19.37
C PHE A 228 9.80 13.86 18.06
N PHE A 229 10.99 13.28 17.81
CA PHE A 229 11.27 12.54 16.58
C PHE A 229 10.47 11.23 16.49
N GLY A 230 10.23 10.58 17.63
CA GLY A 230 9.37 9.40 17.73
C GLY A 230 7.96 9.69 17.22
N PHE A 231 7.32 10.75 17.71
CA PHE A 231 5.97 11.13 17.28
C PHE A 231 5.92 11.76 15.89
N ALA A 232 6.96 12.50 15.47
CA ALA A 232 7.05 13.01 14.10
C ALA A 232 7.02 11.88 13.04
N SER A 233 7.43 10.67 13.43
CA SER A 233 7.44 9.50 12.56
C SER A 233 6.06 8.99 12.14
N MET A 234 4.99 9.40 12.82
CA MET A 234 3.60 9.03 12.47
C MET A 234 3.20 9.48 11.05
N SER A 235 3.79 10.55 10.54
CA SER A 235 3.58 11.06 9.18
C SER A 235 3.82 10.03 8.05
N SER A 236 4.72 9.04 8.24
CA SER A 236 4.99 8.00 7.23
C SER A 236 3.81 7.06 7.02
N MET A 237 3.06 6.82 8.10
CA MET A 237 1.92 5.92 8.10
C MET A 237 0.76 6.49 7.27
N ASP A 238 0.47 7.78 7.42
CA ASP A 238 -0.59 8.47 6.67
C ASP A 238 -0.33 8.41 5.16
N LEU A 239 0.91 8.63 4.77
CA LEU A 239 1.36 8.55 3.37
C LEU A 239 1.17 7.13 2.81
N PHE A 240 1.56 6.11 3.58
CA PHE A 240 1.42 4.72 3.15
C PHE A 240 -0.04 4.29 3.02
N ILE A 241 -0.89 4.59 4.00
CA ILE A 241 -2.31 4.22 3.98
C ILE A 241 -3.01 4.86 2.77
N GLY A 242 -2.67 6.11 2.44
CA GLY A 242 -3.23 6.80 1.26
C GLY A 242 -2.80 6.20 -0.08
N GLU A 243 -1.56 5.73 -0.20
CA GLU A 243 -1.04 5.15 -1.46
C GLU A 243 -1.39 3.66 -1.65
N ARG A 244 -1.73 2.95 -0.57
CA ARG A 244 -2.00 1.50 -0.59
C ARG A 244 -3.03 1.05 -1.63
N PRO A 245 -4.15 1.76 -1.88
CA PRO A 245 -5.11 1.34 -2.92
C PRO A 245 -4.50 1.34 -4.33
N ILE A 246 -3.63 2.33 -4.62
CA ILE A 246 -2.92 2.41 -5.90
C ILE A 246 -1.93 1.25 -6.02
N PHE A 247 -1.18 0.99 -4.95
CA PHE A 247 -0.23 -0.12 -4.87
C PHE A 247 -0.91 -1.49 -5.09
N LEU A 248 -2.03 -1.75 -4.41
CA LEU A 248 -2.77 -3.01 -4.55
C LEU A 248 -3.32 -3.19 -5.96
N ARG A 249 -3.83 -2.12 -6.58
CA ARG A 249 -4.31 -2.16 -7.97
C ARG A 249 -3.17 -2.44 -8.95
N GLU A 250 -2.03 -1.76 -8.80
CA GLU A 250 -0.89 -1.93 -9.70
C GLU A 250 -0.22 -3.31 -9.56
N THR A 251 -0.10 -3.80 -8.32
CA THR A 251 0.45 -5.14 -8.05
C THR A 251 -0.51 -6.23 -8.50
N GLY A 252 -1.83 -6.05 -8.28
CA GLY A 252 -2.85 -6.98 -8.76
C GLY A 252 -2.88 -7.12 -10.28
N ALA A 253 -2.56 -6.04 -11.00
CA ALA A 253 -2.38 -6.03 -12.45
C ALA A 253 -0.96 -6.46 -12.91
N MET A 254 -0.12 -6.95 -12.00
CA MET A 254 1.22 -7.49 -12.27
C MET A 254 2.19 -6.49 -12.94
N TYR A 255 2.04 -5.19 -12.65
CA TYR A 255 2.96 -4.17 -13.19
C TYR A 255 4.35 -4.21 -12.56
N TYR A 256 4.45 -4.58 -11.27
CA TYR A 256 5.71 -4.72 -10.54
C TYR A 256 5.54 -5.58 -9.29
N GLY A 257 6.63 -6.12 -8.75
CA GLY A 257 6.62 -6.91 -7.52
C GLY A 257 6.49 -6.09 -6.23
N THR A 258 5.91 -6.68 -5.18
CA THR A 258 5.79 -6.07 -3.84
C THR A 258 7.15 -5.68 -3.26
N PHE A 259 8.18 -6.50 -3.49
CA PHE A 259 9.55 -6.21 -3.04
C PHE A 259 10.11 -4.93 -3.68
N SER A 260 9.99 -4.79 -4.99
CA SER A 260 10.47 -3.62 -5.75
C SER A 260 9.84 -2.32 -5.23
N TYR A 261 8.52 -2.35 -4.95
CA TYR A 261 7.80 -1.21 -4.38
C TYR A 261 8.22 -0.91 -2.95
N PHE A 262 8.23 -1.92 -2.07
CA PHE A 262 8.56 -1.73 -0.66
C PHE A 262 9.97 -1.17 -0.49
N LEU A 263 10.94 -1.70 -1.23
CA LEU A 263 12.32 -1.21 -1.18
C LEU A 263 12.42 0.25 -1.63
N ALA A 264 11.81 0.61 -2.76
CA ALA A 264 11.82 1.99 -3.26
C ALA A 264 11.15 2.97 -2.29
N LYS A 265 9.99 2.59 -1.76
CA LYS A 265 9.20 3.42 -0.85
C LYS A 265 9.92 3.63 0.48
N THR A 266 10.30 2.54 1.16
CA THR A 266 10.91 2.59 2.49
C THR A 266 12.27 3.28 2.47
N THR A 267 13.08 3.07 1.42
CA THR A 267 14.40 3.69 1.31
C THR A 267 14.30 5.21 1.13
N LEU A 268 13.43 5.67 0.23
CA LEU A 268 13.28 7.12 -0.01
C LEU A 268 12.57 7.84 1.14
N ASP A 269 11.57 7.21 1.77
CA ASP A 269 10.93 7.73 2.98
C ASP A 269 11.96 7.87 4.11
N SER A 270 12.73 6.81 4.39
CA SER A 270 13.77 6.82 5.42
C SER A 270 14.83 7.89 5.14
N LEU A 271 15.36 7.95 3.93
CA LEU A 271 16.42 8.89 3.60
C LEU A 271 15.96 10.36 3.67
N LEU A 272 14.82 10.69 3.08
CA LEU A 272 14.38 12.08 2.93
C LEU A 272 13.61 12.62 4.14
N LEU A 273 12.86 11.76 4.85
CA LEU A 273 11.96 12.17 5.93
C LEU A 273 12.45 11.76 7.33
N ARG A 274 13.49 10.92 7.44
CA ARG A 274 14.08 10.49 8.72
C ARG A 274 15.54 10.93 8.83
N VAL A 275 16.39 10.48 7.91
CA VAL A 275 17.83 10.76 7.96
C VAL A 275 18.10 12.25 7.79
N LEU A 276 17.53 12.90 6.76
CA LEU A 276 17.80 14.31 6.49
C LEU A 276 17.38 15.25 7.64
N PRO A 277 16.15 15.21 8.19
CA PRO A 277 15.77 16.08 9.31
C PRO A 277 16.57 15.82 10.59
N ALA A 278 16.82 14.56 10.94
CA ALA A 278 17.61 14.19 12.12
C ALA A 278 19.06 14.68 12.00
N SER A 279 19.64 14.59 10.80
CA SER A 279 21.01 15.05 10.54
C SER A 279 21.13 16.56 10.65
N LEU A 280 20.19 17.30 10.05
CA LEU A 280 20.15 18.76 10.16
C LEU A 280 19.97 19.21 11.60
N PHE A 281 19.09 18.53 12.36
CA PHE A 281 18.90 18.80 13.78
C PHE A 281 20.20 18.57 14.56
N ALA A 282 20.85 17.42 14.39
CA ALA A 282 22.07 17.07 15.11
C ALA A 282 23.21 18.06 14.85
N CYS A 283 23.41 18.46 13.59
CA CYS A 283 24.44 19.42 13.20
C CYS A 283 24.26 20.83 13.78
N ILE A 284 23.07 21.18 14.29
CA ILE A 284 22.80 22.48 14.90
C ILE A 284 22.74 22.34 16.42
N PHE A 285 21.87 21.45 16.90
CA PHE A 285 21.57 21.30 18.32
C PHE A 285 22.80 20.92 19.16
N TYR A 286 23.61 19.99 18.67
CA TYR A 286 24.77 19.45 19.40
C TYR A 286 25.76 20.55 19.83
N TRP A 287 26.07 21.45 18.90
CA TRP A 287 27.05 22.52 19.12
C TRP A 287 26.49 23.68 19.93
N ILE A 288 25.20 24.03 19.78
CA ILE A 288 24.59 25.09 20.58
C ILE A 288 24.45 24.64 22.04
N MET A 289 24.06 23.39 22.28
CA MET A 289 23.93 22.87 23.63
C MET A 289 25.28 22.78 24.38
N GLY A 290 26.40 22.72 23.65
CA GLY A 290 27.74 22.64 24.24
C GLY A 290 28.06 21.26 24.79
N LEU A 291 27.63 20.20 24.08
CA LEU A 291 27.99 18.80 24.39
C LEU A 291 29.48 18.54 24.13
N GLN A 292 30.00 17.38 24.55
CA GLN A 292 31.43 17.06 24.41
C GLN A 292 31.95 17.23 22.97
N ALA A 293 32.94 18.11 22.76
CA ALA A 293 33.35 18.55 21.42
C ALA A 293 34.31 17.60 20.67
N THR A 294 34.20 16.28 20.85
CA THR A 294 35.00 15.29 20.11
C THR A 294 34.21 14.66 18.96
N ALA A 295 34.92 14.34 17.87
CA ALA A 295 34.30 13.90 16.62
C ALA A 295 33.59 12.54 16.73
N ASP A 296 34.15 11.61 17.51
CA ASP A 296 33.57 10.31 17.79
C ASP A 296 32.22 10.42 18.51
N ARG A 297 32.13 11.32 19.50
CA ARG A 297 30.91 11.58 20.29
C ARG A 297 29.82 12.20 19.44
N PHE A 298 30.17 13.17 18.59
CA PHE A 298 29.23 13.76 17.64
C PHE A 298 28.70 12.74 16.64
N LEU A 299 29.57 11.88 16.08
CA LEU A 299 29.16 10.85 15.13
C LEU A 299 28.24 9.82 15.78
N LEU A 300 28.52 9.42 17.02
CA LEU A 300 27.64 8.50 17.75
C LEU A 300 26.28 9.13 18.07
N PHE A 301 26.26 10.41 18.47
CA PHE A 301 25.03 11.18 18.66
C PHE A 301 24.19 11.24 17.38
N LEU A 302 24.82 11.60 16.25
CA LEU A 302 24.19 11.65 14.93
C LEU A 302 23.63 10.28 14.52
N LEU A 303 24.45 9.23 14.62
CA LEU A 303 24.07 7.86 14.30
C LEU A 303 22.87 7.41 15.12
N THR A 304 22.87 7.71 16.43
CA THR A 304 21.79 7.35 17.35
C THR A 304 20.48 8.01 16.95
N LEU A 305 20.49 9.32 16.66
CA LEU A 305 19.29 10.03 16.21
C LEU A 305 18.77 9.51 14.87
N VAL A 306 19.67 9.16 13.94
CA VAL A 306 19.29 8.58 12.64
C VAL A 306 18.68 7.19 12.83
N LEU A 307 19.34 6.30 13.56
CA LEU A 307 18.85 4.94 13.83
C LEU A 307 17.51 4.97 14.56
N PHE A 308 17.38 5.82 15.58
CA PHE A 308 16.13 6.00 16.32
C PHE A 308 14.99 6.45 15.41
N ASN A 309 15.21 7.44 14.54
CA ASN A 309 14.20 7.91 13.60
C ASN A 309 13.81 6.83 12.57
N VAL A 310 14.76 6.05 12.08
CA VAL A 310 14.48 4.92 11.17
C VAL A 310 13.70 3.83 11.89
N ALA A 311 14.03 3.52 13.14
CA ALA A 311 13.30 2.55 13.97
C ALA A 311 11.86 3.02 14.24
N ALA A 312 11.68 4.27 14.67
CA ALA A 312 10.38 4.88 14.89
C ALA A 312 9.52 4.90 13.61
N GLY A 313 10.12 5.27 12.47
CA GLY A 313 9.47 5.18 11.16
C GLY A 313 9.05 3.76 10.81
N SER A 314 9.87 2.76 11.14
CA SER A 314 9.57 1.34 10.89
C SER A 314 8.40 0.83 11.74
N ILE A 315 8.29 1.28 13.00
CA ILE A 315 7.12 1.01 13.85
C ILE A 315 5.86 1.61 13.22
N CYS A 316 5.89 2.88 12.84
CA CYS A 316 4.75 3.56 12.23
C CYS A 316 4.33 2.91 10.91
N LEU A 317 5.30 2.50 10.08
CA LEU A 317 5.03 1.80 8.83
C LEU A 317 4.37 0.43 9.09
N LEU A 318 4.86 -0.34 10.06
CA LEU A 318 4.24 -1.62 10.43
C LEU A 318 2.78 -1.44 10.89
N VAL A 319 2.50 -0.45 11.75
CA VAL A 319 1.13 -0.11 12.17
C VAL A 319 0.27 0.31 10.96
N GLY A 320 0.85 1.03 10.01
CA GLY A 320 0.19 1.42 8.75
C GLY A 320 -0.16 0.24 7.84
N VAL A 321 0.70 -0.77 7.76
CA VAL A 321 0.42 -2.01 7.00
C VAL A 321 -0.72 -2.80 7.64
N LEU A 322 -0.74 -2.88 8.98
CA LEU A 322 -1.76 -3.60 9.75
C LEU A 322 -3.12 -2.88 9.78
N SER A 323 -3.13 -1.55 9.65
CA SER A 323 -4.33 -0.73 9.78
C SER A 323 -4.98 -0.42 8.43
N LYS A 324 -6.31 -0.40 8.38
CA LYS A 324 -7.08 -0.01 7.17
C LYS A 324 -7.53 1.46 7.17
N ARG A 325 -7.57 2.09 8.35
CA ARG A 325 -8.07 3.46 8.55
C ARG A 325 -7.03 4.27 9.31
N VAL A 326 -6.79 5.51 8.85
CA VAL A 326 -5.81 6.43 9.44
C VAL A 326 -6.07 6.70 10.93
N GLY A 327 -7.32 6.98 11.30
CA GLY A 327 -7.65 7.30 12.71
C GLY A 327 -7.32 6.16 13.69
N SER A 328 -7.67 4.92 13.34
CA SER A 328 -7.34 3.74 14.14
C SER A 328 -5.83 3.49 14.22
N ALA A 329 -5.14 3.72 13.10
CA ALA A 329 -3.69 3.58 13.01
C ALA A 329 -2.96 4.61 13.90
N ASN A 330 -3.43 5.86 13.91
CA ASN A 330 -2.88 6.92 14.77
C ASN A 330 -3.04 6.61 16.25
N LEU A 331 -4.21 6.12 16.67
CA LEU A 331 -4.43 5.70 18.05
C LEU A 331 -3.47 4.56 18.44
N ALA A 332 -3.37 3.52 17.60
CA ALA A 332 -2.49 2.38 17.86
C ALA A 332 -1.00 2.80 17.91
N ALA A 333 -0.53 3.57 16.93
CA ALA A 333 0.85 4.05 16.88
C ALA A 333 1.20 4.92 18.09
N THR A 334 0.31 5.84 18.47
CA THR A 334 0.50 6.70 19.65
C THR A 334 0.58 5.85 20.93
N SER A 335 -0.30 4.86 21.10
CA SER A 335 -0.27 3.97 22.26
C SER A 335 1.02 3.15 22.32
N VAL A 336 1.47 2.58 21.21
CA VAL A 336 2.73 1.81 21.16
C VAL A 336 3.93 2.69 21.50
N LEU A 337 4.03 3.88 20.87
CA LEU A 337 5.11 4.81 21.12
C LEU A 337 5.10 5.33 22.56
N LEU A 338 3.93 5.61 23.14
CA LEU A 338 3.81 6.06 24.53
C LEU A 338 4.22 4.99 25.54
N ILE A 339 3.87 3.72 25.28
CA ILE A 339 4.32 2.59 26.12
C ILE A 339 5.85 2.45 26.03
N MET A 340 6.41 2.50 24.83
CA MET A 340 7.88 2.45 24.68
C MET A 340 8.55 3.64 25.36
N LEU A 341 7.98 4.84 25.23
CA LEU A 341 8.45 6.05 25.90
C LEU A 341 8.48 5.88 27.43
N LEU A 342 7.43 5.32 28.03
CA LEU A 342 7.37 5.06 29.48
C LEU A 342 8.54 4.20 29.97
N PHE A 343 8.94 3.19 29.18
CA PHE A 343 10.08 2.32 29.46
C PHE A 343 11.42 2.85 28.90
N GLY A 344 11.51 4.14 28.58
CA GLY A 344 12.69 4.78 27.98
C GLY A 344 13.82 5.13 28.95
N GLY A 345 13.84 4.60 30.18
CA GLY A 345 14.91 4.80 31.18
C GLY A 345 14.90 6.15 31.93
N PHE A 346 14.19 7.17 31.41
CA PHE A 346 14.07 8.48 32.07
C PHE A 346 12.91 8.55 33.07
N LEU A 347 11.70 8.11 32.67
CA LEU A 347 10.49 8.21 33.51
C LEU A 347 10.42 7.14 34.60
N LEU A 348 11.06 6.00 34.35
CA LEU A 348 11.02 4.84 35.23
C LEU A 348 12.44 4.29 35.37
N ASN A 349 12.92 4.20 36.61
CA ASN A 349 14.23 3.63 36.90
C ASN A 349 14.18 2.10 36.76
N SER A 350 15.13 1.54 36.02
CA SER A 350 15.24 0.11 35.73
C SER A 350 15.39 -0.76 36.99
N GLU A 351 15.97 -0.24 38.08
CA GLU A 351 16.20 -0.99 39.32
C GLU A 351 14.95 -1.15 40.18
N THR A 352 14.02 -0.20 40.13
CA THR A 352 12.80 -0.20 40.96
C THR A 352 11.60 -0.86 40.28
N MET A 353 11.80 -1.37 39.06
CA MET A 353 10.76 -1.91 38.21
C MET A 353 10.35 -3.34 38.62
N PRO A 354 9.05 -3.67 38.67
CA PRO A 354 8.61 -5.03 38.94
C PRO A 354 9.12 -6.02 37.87
N GLY A 355 9.68 -7.16 38.31
CA GLY A 355 10.28 -8.15 37.40
C GLY A 355 9.35 -8.63 36.28
N SER A 356 8.03 -8.70 36.54
CA SER A 356 7.02 -9.14 35.55
C SER A 356 6.94 -8.27 34.30
N VAL A 357 7.25 -6.98 34.41
CA VAL A 357 7.22 -6.04 33.27
C VAL A 357 8.60 -5.77 32.69
N SER A 358 9.68 -6.25 33.33
CA SER A 358 11.08 -5.90 33.00
C SER A 358 11.42 -6.11 31.53
N TRP A 359 10.86 -7.15 30.91
CA TRP A 359 11.07 -7.46 29.48
C TRP A 359 10.62 -6.36 28.51
N LEU A 360 9.64 -5.51 28.89
CA LEU A 360 9.17 -4.41 28.03
C LEU A 360 10.25 -3.35 27.79
N LYS A 361 11.22 -3.20 28.69
CA LYS A 361 12.36 -2.29 28.51
C LYS A 361 13.16 -2.66 27.26
N HIS A 362 13.32 -3.96 26.99
CA HIS A 362 14.10 -4.47 25.86
C HIS A 362 13.41 -4.28 24.51
N LEU A 363 12.13 -3.92 24.49
CA LEU A 363 11.40 -3.55 23.28
C LEU A 363 11.39 -2.05 23.01
N SER A 364 11.81 -1.23 23.98
CA SER A 364 11.75 0.21 23.87
C SER A 364 12.92 0.75 23.04
N ILE A 365 12.61 1.27 21.85
CA ILE A 365 13.58 2.04 21.06
C ILE A 365 14.02 3.33 21.76
N PHE A 366 13.20 3.87 22.67
CA PHE A 366 13.53 5.04 23.47
C PHE A 366 14.58 4.70 24.52
N GLY A 367 14.49 3.52 25.16
CA GLY A 367 15.45 3.07 26.16
C GLY A 367 16.86 2.97 25.58
N TYR A 368 17.02 2.19 24.51
CA TYR A 368 18.31 2.05 23.84
C TYR A 368 18.87 3.40 23.35
N ALA A 369 18.05 4.22 22.68
CA ALA A 369 18.52 5.51 22.18
C ALA A 369 18.90 6.46 23.31
N PHE A 370 18.13 6.50 24.41
CA PHE A 370 18.41 7.34 25.56
C PHE A 370 19.70 6.92 26.27
N GLU A 371 19.89 5.61 26.49
CA GLU A 371 21.10 5.06 27.11
C GLU A 371 22.35 5.36 26.28
N ILE A 372 22.29 5.22 24.95
CA ILE A 372 23.40 5.59 24.07
C ILE A 372 23.72 7.09 24.20
N LEU A 373 22.72 7.97 24.18
CA LEU A 373 22.96 9.42 24.28
C LEU A 373 23.56 9.80 25.64
N MET A 374 23.06 9.21 26.73
CA MET A 374 23.51 9.48 28.09
C MET A 374 24.92 8.97 28.35
N THR A 375 25.21 7.72 27.97
CA THR A 375 26.56 7.13 28.11
C THR A 375 27.56 7.85 27.21
N ASN A 376 27.16 8.25 26.01
CA ASN A 376 28.01 9.02 25.11
C ASN A 376 28.39 10.40 25.69
N GLU A 377 27.44 11.11 26.30
CA GLU A 377 27.69 12.45 26.84
C GLU A 377 28.36 12.45 28.22
N LEU A 378 28.05 11.50 29.11
CA LEU A 378 28.53 11.58 30.51
C LEU A 378 29.87 10.88 30.77
N GLU A 379 30.29 9.97 29.89
CA GLU A 379 31.59 9.29 30.00
C GLU A 379 32.73 10.33 29.94
N GLY A 380 33.54 10.39 31.00
CA GLY A 380 34.67 11.30 31.13
C GLY A 380 34.34 12.73 31.60
N ILE A 381 33.07 13.08 31.85
CA ILE A 381 32.71 14.40 32.42
C ILE A 381 32.81 14.35 33.95
N VAL A 382 33.33 15.43 34.54
CA VAL A 382 33.29 15.68 35.99
C VAL A 382 32.23 16.74 36.27
N LEU A 383 31.17 16.36 37.00
CA LEU A 383 30.07 17.22 37.38
C LEU A 383 30.25 17.72 38.82
N SER A 384 30.01 19.01 39.05
CA SER A 384 30.02 19.61 40.38
C SER A 384 28.70 19.33 41.11
N PHE A 385 28.76 18.53 42.18
CA PHE A 385 27.63 18.32 43.08
C PHE A 385 27.58 19.42 44.15
N ASN A 386 26.60 20.32 44.04
CA ASN A 386 26.46 21.50 44.90
C ASN A 386 25.20 21.37 45.78
N ALA A 387 25.31 20.68 46.92
CA ALA A 387 24.22 20.63 47.89
C ALA A 387 24.20 21.91 48.74
N PRO A 388 23.03 22.54 48.98
CA PRO A 388 22.94 23.71 49.84
C PRO A 388 23.52 23.42 51.23
N GLY A 389 24.52 24.20 51.66
CA GLY A 389 25.18 24.04 52.95
C GLY A 389 26.37 23.08 52.99
N TYR A 390 26.77 22.50 51.85
CA TYR A 390 27.94 21.61 51.74
C TYR A 390 28.93 22.13 50.68
N PRO A 391 30.25 21.84 50.81
CA PRO A 391 31.22 22.17 49.77
C PRO A 391 30.91 21.38 48.49
N ALA A 392 31.20 22.00 47.35
CA ALA A 392 31.06 21.37 46.04
C ALA A 392 31.96 20.13 45.94
N VAL A 393 31.39 18.99 45.56
CA VAL A 393 32.13 17.74 45.37
C VAL A 393 32.19 17.41 43.88
N PRO A 394 33.38 17.19 43.29
CA PRO A 394 33.49 16.68 41.92
C PRO A 394 33.04 15.22 41.89
N VAL A 395 32.06 14.92 41.04
CA VAL A 395 31.51 13.57 40.84
C VAL A 395 31.61 13.23 39.36
N TYR A 396 32.19 12.07 39.08
CA TYR A 396 32.30 11.52 37.73
C TYR A 396 30.92 11.20 37.15
N GLY A 397 30.70 11.50 35.86
CA GLY A 397 29.44 11.22 35.16
C GLY A 397 29.03 9.74 35.21
N GLU A 398 30.01 8.84 35.27
CA GLU A 398 29.86 7.40 35.40
C GLU A 398 29.10 7.01 36.68
N VAL A 399 29.27 7.77 37.77
CA VAL A 399 28.54 7.53 39.02
C VAL A 399 27.05 7.81 38.81
N TYR A 400 26.71 8.86 38.07
CA TYR A 400 25.32 9.16 37.74
C TYR A 400 24.72 8.10 36.79
N LEU A 401 25.49 7.61 35.82
CA LEU A 401 25.06 6.52 34.94
C LEU A 401 24.73 5.26 35.74
N GLN A 402 25.58 4.88 36.69
CA GLN A 402 25.35 3.74 37.59
C GLN A 402 24.09 3.92 38.44
N THR A 403 23.80 5.12 38.96
CA THR A 403 22.57 5.36 39.73
C THR A 403 21.28 5.24 38.90
N LEU A 404 21.39 5.39 37.58
CA LEU A 404 20.28 5.18 36.64
C LEU A 404 20.22 3.75 36.12
N GLY A 405 21.17 2.89 36.52
CA GLY A 405 21.28 1.51 36.05
C GLY A 405 21.72 1.40 34.59
N MET A 406 22.45 2.39 34.07
CA MET A 406 22.99 2.42 32.72
C MET A 406 24.49 2.11 32.74
N ASP A 407 24.93 1.18 31.89
CA ASP A 407 26.34 0.82 31.75
C ASP A 407 26.92 1.34 30.43
N TYR A 408 28.05 2.04 30.51
CA TYR A 408 28.73 2.56 29.32
C TYR A 408 29.34 1.43 28.46
N THR A 409 29.57 0.23 29.02
CA THR A 409 30.05 -0.93 28.25
C THR A 409 29.01 -1.44 27.26
N ASP A 410 27.73 -1.26 27.58
CA ASP A 410 26.61 -1.78 26.79
C ASP A 410 26.25 -0.88 25.60
N ARG A 411 26.89 0.28 25.49
CA ARG A 411 26.66 1.26 24.41
C ARG A 411 26.67 0.66 22.99
N TYR A 412 27.61 -0.24 22.68
CA TYR A 412 27.66 -0.89 21.36
C TYR A 412 26.59 -1.96 21.18
N TYR A 413 26.20 -2.61 22.27
CA TYR A 413 25.08 -3.54 22.30
C TYR A 413 23.77 -2.78 22.02
N ASP A 414 23.57 -1.62 22.62
CA ASP A 414 22.36 -0.80 22.41
C ASP A 414 22.25 -0.30 20.97
N VAL A 415 23.36 0.13 20.36
CA VAL A 415 23.38 0.53 18.94
C VAL A 415 22.99 -0.66 18.06
N ALA A 416 23.54 -1.84 18.33
CA ALA A 416 23.23 -3.06 17.59
C ALA A 416 21.77 -3.50 17.79
N ALA A 417 21.25 -3.43 19.02
CA ALA A 417 19.87 -3.75 19.35
C ALA A 417 18.89 -2.81 18.64
N LEU A 418 19.16 -1.50 18.65
CA LEU A 418 18.34 -0.50 17.97
C LEU A 418 18.30 -0.72 16.45
N ALA A 419 19.46 -1.01 15.84
CA ALA A 419 19.55 -1.34 14.42
C ALA A 419 18.82 -2.66 14.09
N LEU A 420 18.97 -3.68 14.93
CA LEU A 420 18.29 -4.97 14.77
C LEU A 420 16.77 -4.80 14.85
N ILE A 421 16.26 -4.04 15.82
CA ILE A 421 14.82 -3.75 15.96
C ILE A 421 14.30 -3.07 14.69
N ALA A 422 15.02 -2.07 14.16
CA ALA A 422 14.62 -1.40 12.92
C ALA A 422 14.53 -2.38 11.74
N ILE A 423 15.54 -3.23 11.55
CA ILE A 423 15.58 -4.22 10.45
C ILE A 423 14.46 -5.24 10.59
N VAL A 424 14.28 -5.80 11.80
CA VAL A 424 13.24 -6.81 12.07
C VAL A 424 11.85 -6.22 11.80
N LEU A 425 11.58 -5.00 12.24
CA LEU A 425 10.30 -4.33 11.99
C LEU A 425 10.04 -4.10 10.50
N GLN A 426 11.06 -3.73 9.72
CA GLN A 426 10.92 -3.57 8.27
C GLN A 426 10.65 -4.92 7.57
N LEU A 427 11.34 -5.98 7.98
CA LEU A 427 11.11 -7.33 7.44
C LEU A 427 9.70 -7.84 7.76
N VAL A 428 9.24 -7.62 9.00
CA VAL A 428 7.87 -7.99 9.41
C VAL A 428 6.84 -7.17 8.63
N ALA A 429 7.05 -5.87 8.46
CA ALA A 429 6.16 -5.03 7.66
C ALA A 429 6.10 -5.48 6.19
N PHE A 430 7.25 -5.82 5.60
CA PHE A 430 7.33 -6.40 4.26
C PHE A 430 6.55 -7.73 4.16
N LEU A 431 6.73 -8.63 5.13
CA LEU A 431 6.03 -9.91 5.17
C LEU A 431 4.51 -9.71 5.18
N PHE A 432 4.00 -8.84 6.06
CA PHE A 432 2.56 -8.55 6.11
C PHE A 432 2.05 -7.91 4.81
N LEU A 433 2.83 -7.04 4.18
CA LEU A 433 2.47 -6.46 2.90
C LEU A 433 2.43 -7.51 1.77
N SER A 434 3.39 -8.43 1.77
CA SER A 434 3.44 -9.55 0.82
C SER A 434 2.28 -10.54 1.00
N LEU A 435 1.87 -10.80 2.24
CA LEU A 435 0.69 -11.64 2.51
C LEU A 435 -0.61 -11.00 1.99
N GLN A 436 -0.75 -9.68 2.14
CA GLN A 436 -1.93 -8.96 1.67
C GLN A 436 -2.04 -8.95 0.14
N THR A 437 -0.93 -8.84 -0.57
CA THR A 437 -0.91 -8.91 -2.03
C THR A 437 -1.20 -10.31 -2.53
N SER A 438 -0.61 -11.35 -1.92
CA SER A 438 -0.95 -12.74 -2.23
C SER A 438 -2.45 -13.03 -2.04
N SER A 439 -3.04 -12.57 -0.94
CA SER A 439 -4.49 -12.68 -0.73
C SER A 439 -5.30 -12.01 -1.84
N HIS A 440 -4.86 -10.84 -2.30
CA HIS A 440 -5.51 -10.10 -3.38
C HIS A 440 -5.40 -10.82 -4.73
N HIS A 441 -4.27 -11.50 -5.00
CA HIS A 441 -4.11 -12.37 -6.17
C HIS A 441 -5.03 -13.59 -6.09
N THR A 442 -5.15 -14.24 -4.93
CA THR A 442 -6.09 -15.37 -4.75
C THR A 442 -7.56 -14.94 -4.83
N MET A 443 -7.94 -13.72 -4.45
CA MET A 443 -9.32 -13.23 -4.64
C MET A 443 -9.66 -13.07 -6.13
N THR A 444 -8.69 -12.61 -6.94
CA THR A 444 -8.85 -12.54 -8.40
C THR A 444 -8.89 -13.94 -9.06
N GLU A 445 -8.27 -14.95 -8.45
CA GLU A 445 -8.33 -16.34 -8.91
C GLU A 445 -9.55 -17.12 -8.39
N HIS A 446 -9.99 -16.91 -7.14
CA HIS A 446 -11.21 -17.52 -6.60
C HIS A 446 -12.48 -16.95 -7.22
N GLY A 447 -12.46 -15.71 -7.73
CA GLY A 447 -13.51 -15.22 -8.63
C GLY A 447 -13.63 -16.04 -9.93
N LYS A 448 -12.56 -16.71 -10.38
CA LYS A 448 -12.60 -17.71 -11.46
C LYS A 448 -13.01 -19.10 -10.95
N GLY A 449 -12.51 -19.50 -9.77
CA GLY A 449 -12.78 -20.81 -9.17
C GLY A 449 -14.25 -21.04 -8.79
N ASP A 450 -14.95 -20.01 -8.31
CA ASP A 450 -16.36 -20.10 -7.91
C ASP A 450 -17.33 -20.04 -9.11
N ALA A 451 -16.85 -19.59 -10.28
CA ALA A 451 -17.55 -19.74 -11.56
C ALA A 451 -17.45 -21.19 -12.06
N THR A 452 -16.26 -21.80 -12.02
CA THR A 452 -16.07 -23.22 -12.40
C THR A 452 -16.79 -24.20 -11.46
N ARG A 453 -16.87 -23.91 -10.15
CA ARG A 453 -17.57 -24.78 -9.19
C ARG A 453 -19.10 -24.71 -9.32
N LYS A 454 -19.62 -23.59 -9.82
CA LYS A 454 -21.05 -23.45 -10.18
C LYS A 454 -21.37 -24.11 -11.52
N GLU A 455 -20.42 -24.15 -12.45
CA GLU A 455 -20.56 -24.92 -13.70
C GLU A 455 -20.58 -26.44 -13.43
N GLU A 456 -19.72 -26.97 -12.56
CA GLU A 456 -19.75 -28.41 -12.19
C GLU A 456 -21.06 -28.81 -11.46
N GLY A 457 -21.63 -27.91 -10.65
CA GLY A 457 -22.93 -28.12 -10.00
C GLY A 457 -24.11 -28.07 -10.98
N TYR A 458 -24.01 -27.31 -12.07
CA TYR A 458 -25.02 -27.23 -13.12
C TYR A 458 -24.94 -28.41 -14.11
N GLU A 459 -23.74 -28.89 -14.46
CA GLU A 459 -23.57 -30.08 -15.31
C GLU A 459 -24.03 -31.36 -14.61
N ALA A 460 -23.84 -31.48 -13.29
CA ALA A 460 -24.36 -32.62 -12.51
C ALA A 460 -25.90 -32.67 -12.45
N CYS A 461 -26.58 -31.53 -12.64
CA CYS A 461 -28.04 -31.46 -12.64
C CYS A 461 -28.64 -31.75 -14.03
N ASN A 462 -27.89 -31.50 -15.11
CA ASN A 462 -28.32 -31.75 -16.49
C ASN A 462 -28.01 -33.17 -17.01
N SER A 463 -27.01 -33.85 -16.44
CA SER A 463 -26.80 -35.28 -16.67
C SER A 463 -27.67 -36.08 -15.71
N GLY A 464 -28.83 -36.55 -16.17
CA GLY A 464 -29.74 -37.46 -15.46
C GLY A 464 -29.12 -38.81 -15.07
N ARG A 465 -28.16 -38.81 -14.14
CA ARG A 465 -27.62 -39.98 -13.44
C ARG A 465 -27.85 -39.84 -11.95
N ILE A 466 -29.12 -39.85 -11.57
CA ILE A 466 -29.51 -40.40 -10.27
C ILE A 466 -29.91 -41.85 -10.54
N GLN A 467 -28.93 -42.76 -10.48
CA GLN A 467 -29.19 -44.18 -10.31
C GLN A 467 -29.01 -44.52 -8.83
N LYS A 468 -30.17 -44.71 -8.18
CA LYS A 468 -30.44 -45.33 -6.86
C LYS A 468 -29.85 -44.70 -5.61
#